data_AF-A0A150TAY3-F1
#
_entry.id   AF-A0A150TAY3-F1
#
_cell.length_a   1.000
_cell.length_b   1.000
_cell.length_c   1.000
_cell.angle_alpha   90.00
_cell.angle_beta   90.00
_cell.angle_gamma   90.00
#
_symmetry.space_group_name_H-M   'P 1'
#
loop_
_entity.id
_entity.type
_entity.pdbx_description
1 polymer ?
#
loop_
_entity_poly.entity_id
_entity_poly.type
_entity_poly.pdbx_seq_one_letter_code
_entity_poly.pdbx_strand_id
1 'polypeptide(L)' 'MLATASLSFDDVAAERYAVIRAELEGRGQSIGANDLLIAAIALAHDLTLVTHNISEFSRVTGLRLEDWEAT' A
#
# COMPACT_ATOMS: atom_id res chain seq x y z
N MET A 1 -4.74 10.29 -24.63
CA MET A 1 -4.32 10.73 -23.29
C MET A 1 -4.80 9.66 -22.33
N LEU A 2 -3.92 8.88 -21.73
CA LEU A 2 -4.32 7.99 -20.63
C LEU A 2 -4.72 8.91 -19.46
N ALA A 3 -5.99 8.87 -19.07
CA ALA A 3 -6.44 9.65 -17.92
C ALA A 3 -6.04 8.89 -16.66
N THR A 4 -5.17 9.49 -15.85
CA THR A 4 -4.93 9.02 -14.49
C THR A 4 -6.06 9.51 -13.59
N ALA A 5 -6.57 8.62 -12.74
CA ALA A 5 -7.55 8.96 -11.71
C ALA A 5 -6.83 9.16 -10.36
N SER A 6 -7.31 10.14 -9.59
CA SER A 6 -6.87 10.31 -8.20
C SER A 6 -7.92 9.69 -7.28
N LEU A 7 -7.46 8.89 -6.33
CA LEU A 7 -8.28 8.29 -5.29
C LEU A 7 -7.93 8.94 -3.96
N SER A 8 -8.95 9.29 -3.18
CA SER A 8 -8.78 9.87 -1.85
C SER A 8 -8.52 8.79 -0.82
N PHE A 9 -7.87 9.17 0.28
CA PHE A 9 -7.85 8.36 1.50
C PHE A 9 -9.20 8.54 2.22
N ASP A 10 -10.14 7.64 1.97
CA ASP A 10 -11.47 7.64 2.58
C ASP A 10 -11.55 6.69 3.79
N ASP A 11 -12.75 6.50 4.34
CA ASP A 11 -12.96 5.67 5.52
C ASP A 11 -12.59 4.19 5.28
N VAL A 12 -12.79 3.67 4.06
CA VAL A 12 -12.41 2.29 3.72
C VAL A 12 -10.90 2.16 3.69
N ALA A 13 -10.19 3.14 3.12
CA ALA A 13 -8.73 3.20 3.20
C ALA A 13 -8.25 3.37 4.66
N ALA A 14 -8.94 4.13 5.49
CA ALA A 14 -8.62 4.28 6.91
C ALA A 14 -8.74 2.96 7.69
N GLU A 15 -9.76 2.16 7.41
CA GLU A 15 -9.89 0.81 7.98
C GLU A 15 -8.74 -0.10 7.56
N ARG A 16 -8.37 -0.09 6.26
CA ARG A 16 -7.20 -0.85 5.76
C ARG A 16 -5.91 -0.39 6.43
N TYR A 17 -5.73 0.92 6.59
CA TYR A 17 -4.57 1.49 7.28
C TYR A 17 -4.42 0.93 8.70
N ALA A 18 -5.51 0.93 9.47
CA ALA A 18 -5.48 0.46 10.86
C ALA A 18 -5.08 -1.01 10.95
N VAL A 19 -5.62 -1.85 10.07
CA VAL A 19 -5.27 -3.28 9.98
C VAL A 19 -3.78 -3.45 9.66
N ILE A 20 -3.29 -2.80 8.60
CA ILE A 20 -1.89 -2.92 8.19
C ILE A 20 -0.95 -2.44 9.31
N ARG A 21 -1.28 -1.31 9.96
CA ARG A 21 -0.48 -0.77 11.07
C ARG A 21 -0.38 -1.78 12.20
N ALA A 22 -1.52 -2.31 12.65
CA ALA A 22 -1.55 -3.28 13.74
C ALA A 22 -0.79 -4.57 13.41
N GLU A 23 -0.90 -5.08 12.17
CA GLU A 23 -0.16 -6.26 11.73
C GLU A 23 1.35 -6.05 11.67
N LEU A 24 1.80 -4.88 11.19
CA LEU A 24 3.23 -4.55 11.13
C LEU A 24 3.79 -4.38 12.55
N GLU A 25 3.11 -3.62 13.40
CA GLU A 25 3.52 -3.41 14.79
C GLU A 25 3.56 -4.73 15.58
N GLY A 26 2.55 -5.60 15.40
CA GLY A 26 2.52 -6.92 16.02
C GLY A 26 3.67 -7.83 15.61
N ARG A 27 4.30 -7.58 14.45
CA ARG A 27 5.50 -8.28 13.96
C ARG A 27 6.80 -7.53 14.24
N GLY A 28 6.75 -6.40 14.96
CA GLY A 28 7.91 -5.53 15.19
C GLY A 28 8.45 -4.88 13.92
N GLN A 29 7.62 -4.74 12.89
CA GLN A 29 7.97 -4.13 11.61
C GLN A 29 7.34 -2.75 11.48
N SER A 30 7.89 -1.94 10.59
CA SER A 30 7.32 -0.66 10.20
C SER A 30 7.45 -0.44 8.69
N ILE A 31 6.70 0.52 8.20
CA ILE A 31 6.77 1.07 6.85
C ILE A 31 6.62 2.60 6.98
N GLY A 32 7.16 3.35 6.02
CA GLY A 32 6.99 4.80 5.96
C GLY A 32 5.52 5.24 6.13
N ALA A 33 5.28 6.36 6.81
CA ALA A 33 3.92 6.80 7.12
C ALA A 33 3.07 7.07 5.87
N ASN A 34 3.67 7.67 4.84
CA ASN A 34 3.01 7.92 3.56
C ASN A 34 2.82 6.63 2.75
N ASP A 35 3.82 5.75 2.77
CA ASP A 35 3.75 4.44 2.13
C ASP A 35 2.62 3.59 2.71
N LEU A 36 2.39 3.68 4.02
CA LEU A 36 1.25 3.04 4.65
C LEU A 36 -0.10 3.58 4.15
N LEU A 37 -0.22 4.89 3.94
CA LEU A 37 -1.43 5.50 3.35
C LEU A 37 -1.65 5.02 1.92
N ILE A 38 -0.58 4.95 1.11
CA ILE A 38 -0.62 4.47 -0.28
C ILE A 38 -1.04 3.00 -0.32
N ALA A 39 -0.43 2.15 0.51
CA ALA A 39 -0.77 0.73 0.62
C ALA A 39 -2.23 0.52 1.03
N ALA A 40 -2.72 1.34 1.96
CA ALA A 40 -4.11 1.28 2.42
C ALA A 40 -5.11 1.65 1.31
N ILE A 41 -4.84 2.70 0.53
CA ILE A 41 -5.66 3.05 -0.65
C ILE A 41 -5.64 1.90 -1.67
N ALA A 42 -4.47 1.35 -1.97
CA ALA A 42 -4.36 0.25 -2.92
C ALA A 42 -5.16 -0.98 -2.49
N LEU A 43 -5.12 -1.37 -1.22
CA LEU A 43 -5.91 -2.48 -0.69
C LEU A 43 -7.43 -2.18 -0.64
N ALA A 44 -7.81 -0.94 -0.33
CA ALA A 44 -9.23 -0.55 -0.29
C ALA A 44 -9.91 -0.70 -1.66
N HIS A 45 -9.16 -0.45 -2.73
CA HIS A 45 -9.65 -0.50 -4.11
C HIS A 45 -9.25 -1.76 -4.87
N ASP A 46 -8.67 -2.76 -4.19
CA ASP A 46 -8.17 -4.00 -4.81
C ASP A 46 -7.25 -3.71 -6.03
N LEU A 47 -6.23 -2.89 -5.84
CA LEU A 47 -5.30 -2.46 -6.87
C LEU A 47 -3.93 -3.14 -6.73
N THR A 48 -3.19 -3.18 -7.85
CA THR A 48 -1.75 -3.49 -7.85
C THR A 48 -0.96 -2.19 -7.69
N LEU A 49 -0.07 -2.13 -6.70
CA LEU A 49 0.80 -0.99 -6.47
C LEU A 49 2.11 -1.16 -7.24
N VAL A 50 2.36 -0.22 -8.16
CA VAL A 50 3.62 -0.14 -8.91
C VAL A 50 4.63 0.67 -8.09
N THR A 51 5.79 0.10 -7.78
CA THR A 51 6.82 0.75 -6.94
C THR A 51 8.19 0.12 -7.13
N HIS A 52 9.27 0.89 -6.97
CA HIS A 52 10.63 0.35 -6.83
C HIS A 52 10.99 0.06 -5.36
N ASN A 53 10.14 0.45 -4.40
CA ASN A 53 10.36 0.17 -2.97
C ASN A 53 9.73 -1.19 -2.55
N ILE A 54 9.97 -2.24 -3.34
CA ILE A 54 9.38 -3.58 -3.12
C ILE A 54 9.70 -4.11 -1.71
N SER A 55 10.89 -3.82 -1.19
CA SER A 55 11.34 -4.27 0.14
C SER A 55 10.46 -3.77 1.29
N GLU A 56 9.96 -2.54 1.21
CA GLU A 56 9.06 -2.00 2.23
C GLU A 56 7.62 -2.47 2.03
N PHE A 57 7.09 -2.34 0.81
CA PHE A 57 5.69 -2.65 0.53
C PHE A 57 5.37 -4.15 0.61
N SER A 58 6.35 -5.04 0.39
CA SER A 58 6.16 -6.50 0.52
C SER A 58 5.86 -6.96 1.94
N ARG A 59 6.04 -6.09 2.95
CA ARG A 59 5.65 -6.37 4.34
C ARG A 59 4.13 -6.29 4.54
N VAL A 60 3.41 -5.62 3.65
CA VAL A 60 1.96 -5.44 3.72
C VAL A 60 1.26 -6.69 3.18
N THR A 61 0.57 -7.41 4.06
CA THR A 61 -0.14 -8.63 3.70
C THR A 61 -1.23 -8.34 2.65
N GLY A 62 -1.26 -9.12 1.57
CA GLY A 62 -2.30 -9.03 0.53
C GLY A 62 -2.11 -7.91 -0.50
N LEU A 63 -1.10 -7.05 -0.36
CA LEU A 63 -0.81 -6.00 -1.34
C LEU A 63 -0.14 -6.60 -2.58
N ARG A 64 -0.74 -6.43 -3.75
CA ARG A 64 -0.12 -6.82 -5.03
C ARG A 64 0.88 -5.76 -5.46
N LEU A 65 2.06 -6.21 -5.89
CA LEU A 65 3.16 -5.34 -6.27
C LEU A 65 3.65 -5.64 -7.67
N GLU A 66 4.02 -4.59 -8.38
CA GLU A 66 4.78 -4.66 -9.63
C GLU A 66 5.98 -3.69 -9.54
N ASP A 67 7.12 -4.13 -10.05
CA ASP A 67 8.27 -3.29 -10.28
C ASP A 67 8.49 -3.19 -11.80
N TRP A 68 8.34 -1.99 -12.35
CA TRP A 68 8.50 -1.75 -13.79
C TRP A 68 9.94 -1.43 -14.20
N GLU A 69 10.87 -1.26 -13.25
CA GLU A 69 12.31 -1.10 -13.53
C GLU A 69 13.09 -2.41 -13.34
N ALA A 70 12.48 -3.45 -12.76
CA ALA A 70 13.07 -4.77 -12.66
C ALA A 70 13.36 -5.32 -14.07
N THR A 71 14.65 -5.48 -14.38
CA THR A 71 15.15 -5.97 -15.67
C THR A 71 15.36 -7.48 -15.64
#